data_AF-A0A3M7BUQ9-F1
#
_entry.id   AF-A0A3M7BUQ9-F1
#
_cell.length_a   1.000
_cell.length_b   1.000
_cell.length_c   1.000
_cell.angle_alpha   90.00
_cell.angle_beta   90.00
_cell.angle_gamma   90.00
#
_symmetry.space_group_name_H-M   'P 1'
#
loop_
_entity.id
_entity.type
_entity.pdbx_description
1 polymer ?
#
loop_
_entity_poly.entity_id
_entity_poly.type
_entity_poly.pdbx_seq_one_letter_code
_entity_poly.pdbx_strand_id
1 'polypeptide(L)'
;MDSLRALSKRLPSAEDMPTLKGIQNTSLKDVSGKVTPRLTFLRRRIRIRGNSKVSVPLYLVLVFPIIVLIVILLLFVRHPNSPGGRLIPSGAPPSIRKISEKHDKVFVNGCLDPKVQNSAPRANAAFVVLARNKELDGVVESLKSVERHFNRWFHYPYVFLNDGDFNSTFRETVLNYTSSSVEFGKIGPEHWGYPNWTDQNVAKEGIRKQGDQAIMYGGMESYHHMCRFYSGFFYKHELLQKYDWYWRVEPEIKYFCDITYDPFLHMERNKKVYGFTIAVKELKETVPNIFRYASAYKRTHNLTSQGLWEMFVEPKEGFNQDGTPKDGGAALKPEDLPKDDPKYANGQKPMPEDILRTEPGAGTLPDIDPEAMEGERYNMCHFWSNFEIARLDWFRSKEYEEFFEMMDRSGGFWMER
;
A
#
# COMPACT_ATOMS: atom_id res chain seq x y z
N MET A 1 -24.98 -3.48 -47.55
CA MET A 1 -25.28 -4.64 -46.68
C MET A 1 -25.24 -5.99 -47.41
N ASP A 2 -24.89 -6.08 -48.69
CA ASP A 2 -24.80 -7.38 -49.41
C ASP A 2 -23.39 -7.96 -49.57
N SER A 3 -22.34 -7.21 -49.25
CA SER A 3 -20.95 -7.70 -49.33
C SER A 3 -20.51 -8.52 -48.10
N LEU A 4 -21.24 -8.42 -46.98
CA LEU A 4 -20.95 -9.15 -45.73
C LEU A 4 -21.63 -10.53 -45.66
N ARG A 5 -22.64 -10.80 -46.49
CA ARG A 5 -23.31 -12.11 -46.54
C ARG A 5 -22.50 -13.16 -47.32
N ALA A 6 -21.62 -12.76 -48.23
CA ALA A 6 -20.77 -13.67 -49.01
C ALA A 6 -19.62 -14.30 -48.22
N LEU A 7 -19.19 -13.69 -47.11
CA LEU A 7 -18.11 -14.20 -46.24
C LEU A 7 -18.60 -15.23 -45.20
N SER A 8 -19.90 -15.25 -44.87
CA SER A 8 -20.48 -16.20 -43.91
C SER A 8 -20.67 -17.62 -44.47
N LYS A 9 -20.64 -17.80 -45.81
CA LYS A 9 -20.82 -19.11 -46.48
C LYS A 9 -19.52 -19.94 -46.61
N ARG A 10 -18.41 -19.51 -46.01
CA ARG A 10 -17.11 -20.24 -46.03
C ARG A 10 -16.60 -20.70 -44.66
N LEU A 11 -17.44 -20.67 -43.62
CA LEU A 11 -17.14 -21.26 -42.32
C LEU A 11 -17.95 -22.56 -42.15
N PRO A 12 -17.32 -23.73 -41.94
CA PRO A 12 -18.06 -24.96 -41.72
C PRO A 12 -18.82 -24.92 -40.38
N SER A 13 -20.12 -25.27 -40.44
CA SER A 13 -21.00 -25.47 -39.28
C SER A 13 -20.40 -26.48 -38.30
N ALA A 14 -20.41 -26.15 -37.02
CA ALA A 14 -19.89 -26.96 -35.92
C ALA A 14 -20.96 -27.94 -35.41
N GLU A 15 -21.51 -28.77 -36.30
CA GLU A 15 -22.62 -29.68 -35.97
C GLU A 15 -22.21 -31.11 -35.61
N ASP A 16 -20.92 -31.47 -35.64
CA ASP A 16 -20.44 -32.79 -35.21
C ASP A 16 -19.13 -32.71 -34.42
N MET A 17 -19.17 -32.09 -33.23
CA MET A 17 -18.12 -32.28 -32.23
C MET A 17 -18.51 -33.39 -31.24
N PRO A 18 -17.66 -34.42 -31.02
CA PRO A 18 -17.97 -35.47 -30.07
C PRO A 18 -18.04 -34.90 -28.66
N THR A 19 -19.15 -35.18 -27.97
CA THR A 19 -19.34 -34.77 -26.57
C THR A 19 -18.41 -35.56 -25.65
N LEU A 20 -17.95 -34.92 -24.57
CA LEU A 20 -16.98 -35.43 -23.59
C LEU A 20 -17.36 -36.77 -22.92
N LYS A 21 -18.60 -37.25 -23.08
CA LYS A 21 -19.06 -38.57 -22.62
C LYS A 21 -18.73 -39.72 -23.59
N GLY A 22 -18.41 -39.44 -24.86
CA GLY A 22 -18.01 -40.46 -25.85
C GLY A 22 -16.53 -40.83 -25.85
N ILE A 23 -15.69 -40.05 -25.16
CA ILE A 23 -14.21 -40.18 -25.18
C ILE A 23 -13.70 -41.07 -24.02
N GLN A 24 -14.52 -41.38 -23.02
CA GLN A 24 -14.07 -42.11 -21.83
C GLN A 24 -13.84 -43.62 -22.04
N ASN A 25 -14.33 -44.23 -23.13
CA ASN A 25 -14.22 -45.68 -23.35
C ASN A 25 -13.55 -46.09 -24.68
N THR A 26 -12.65 -45.27 -25.24
CA THR A 26 -11.91 -45.64 -26.45
C THR A 26 -10.40 -45.68 -26.20
N SER A 27 -9.83 -46.87 -26.39
CA SER A 27 -8.39 -47.13 -26.35
C SER A 27 -7.67 -46.31 -27.43
N LEU A 28 -6.49 -45.79 -27.10
CA LEU A 28 -5.64 -44.94 -27.97
C LEU A 28 -5.28 -45.56 -29.34
N LYS A 29 -5.55 -46.86 -29.56
CA LYS A 29 -5.37 -47.52 -30.87
C LYS A 29 -6.51 -47.24 -31.86
N ASP A 30 -7.73 -46.93 -31.40
CA ASP A 30 -8.91 -46.81 -32.28
C ASP A 30 -9.14 -45.38 -32.82
N VAL A 31 -8.48 -44.37 -32.24
CA VAL A 31 -8.56 -42.96 -32.71
C VAL A 31 -7.72 -42.73 -33.98
N SER A 32 -6.80 -43.65 -34.33
CA SER A 32 -5.98 -43.54 -35.54
C SER A 32 -6.75 -43.80 -36.84
N GLY A 33 -7.98 -44.33 -36.78
CA GLY A 33 -8.76 -44.74 -37.96
C GLY A 33 -9.70 -43.69 -38.55
N LYS A 34 -9.92 -42.54 -37.90
CA LYS A 34 -10.89 -41.52 -38.36
C LYS A 34 -10.33 -40.10 -38.25
N VAL A 35 -9.22 -39.84 -38.95
CA VAL A 35 -8.75 -38.47 -39.18
C VAL A 35 -9.35 -37.97 -40.48
N THR A 36 -10.11 -36.88 -40.41
CA THR A 36 -10.78 -36.23 -41.53
C THR A 36 -9.78 -35.88 -42.66
N PRO A 37 -10.17 -36.00 -43.94
CA PRO A 37 -9.26 -35.84 -45.09
C PRO A 37 -8.60 -34.45 -45.19
N ARG A 38 -9.09 -33.46 -44.44
CA ARG A 38 -8.56 -32.08 -44.41
C ARG A 38 -7.24 -31.91 -43.65
N LEU A 39 -6.85 -32.84 -42.78
CA LEU A 39 -5.62 -32.73 -41.97
C LEU A 39 -4.46 -33.59 -42.50
N THR A 40 -4.64 -34.28 -43.63
CA THR A 40 -3.61 -35.12 -44.26
C THR A 40 -2.38 -34.33 -44.71
N PHE A 41 -2.53 -33.04 -45.02
CA PHE A 41 -1.42 -32.15 -45.39
C PHE A 41 -0.39 -31.97 -44.25
N LEU A 42 -0.82 -31.95 -42.99
CA LEU A 42 0.05 -31.81 -41.81
C LEU A 42 0.96 -33.04 -41.56
N ARG A 43 0.62 -34.19 -42.16
CA ARG A 43 1.46 -35.40 -42.14
C ARG A 43 2.54 -35.40 -43.23
N ARG A 44 2.55 -34.42 -44.15
CA ARG A 44 3.63 -34.31 -45.15
C ARG A 44 4.96 -34.11 -44.43
N ARG A 45 5.97 -34.88 -44.82
CA ARG A 45 7.33 -34.71 -44.32
C ARG A 45 8.08 -33.75 -45.22
N ILE A 46 8.74 -32.77 -44.62
CA ILE A 46 9.57 -31.78 -45.33
C ILE A 46 11.03 -32.09 -45.05
N ARG A 47 11.87 -31.97 -46.08
CA ARG A 47 13.33 -32.02 -45.93
C ARG A 47 13.82 -30.63 -45.55
N ILE A 48 14.54 -30.52 -44.45
CA ILE A 48 15.00 -29.24 -43.89
C ILE A 48 16.00 -28.53 -44.84
N ARG A 49 16.68 -29.28 -45.71
CA ARG A 49 17.57 -28.76 -46.77
C ARG A 49 17.50 -29.69 -47.99
N GLY A 50 17.68 -29.15 -49.20
CA GLY A 50 17.48 -29.87 -50.46
C GLY A 50 18.19 -31.24 -50.58
N ASN A 51 19.36 -31.39 -49.94
CA ASN A 51 20.16 -32.64 -49.95
C ASN A 51 20.22 -33.38 -48.60
N SER A 52 19.33 -33.10 -47.64
CA SER A 52 19.34 -33.77 -46.34
C SER A 52 18.64 -35.12 -46.37
N LYS A 53 19.28 -36.16 -45.80
CA LYS A 53 18.67 -37.49 -45.56
C LYS A 53 17.60 -37.50 -44.45
N VAL A 54 17.48 -36.40 -43.70
CA VAL A 54 16.57 -36.27 -42.56
C VAL A 54 15.28 -35.56 -43.01
N SER A 55 14.13 -36.20 -42.75
CA SER A 55 12.80 -35.66 -43.06
C SER A 55 12.00 -35.49 -41.77
N VAL A 56 11.42 -34.31 -41.57
CA VAL A 56 10.64 -33.98 -40.37
C VAL A 56 9.17 -33.78 -40.74
N PRO A 57 8.22 -34.32 -39.97
CA PRO A 57 6.80 -34.02 -40.16
C PRO A 57 6.50 -32.51 -40.12
N LEU A 58 5.75 -32.00 -41.08
CA LEU A 58 5.41 -30.58 -41.21
C LEU A 58 4.74 -30.02 -39.95
N TYR A 59 3.89 -30.81 -39.27
CA TYR A 59 3.26 -30.35 -38.03
C TYR A 59 4.28 -30.00 -36.93
N LEU A 60 5.40 -30.74 -36.82
CA LEU A 60 6.45 -30.41 -35.84
C LEU A 60 7.13 -29.09 -36.18
N VAL A 61 7.35 -28.81 -37.47
CA VAL A 61 7.96 -27.56 -37.93
C VAL A 61 7.06 -26.36 -37.67
N LEU A 62 5.74 -26.52 -37.80
CA LEU A 62 4.77 -25.45 -37.54
C LEU A 62 4.46 -25.24 -36.05
N VAL A 63 4.39 -26.33 -35.28
CA VAL A 63 4.02 -26.28 -33.86
C VAL A 63 5.20 -25.90 -32.97
N PHE A 64 6.43 -26.30 -33.31
CA PHE A 64 7.62 -25.98 -32.53
C PHE A 64 7.82 -24.47 -32.27
N PRO A 65 7.82 -23.56 -33.28
CA PRO A 65 7.98 -22.13 -33.03
C PRO A 65 6.82 -21.53 -32.21
N ILE A 66 5.60 -22.07 -32.33
CA ILE A 66 4.46 -21.65 -31.52
C ILE A 66 4.65 -22.06 -30.05
N ILE A 67 5.10 -23.30 -29.80
CA ILE A 67 5.44 -23.76 -28.45
C ILE A 67 6.57 -22.92 -27.87
N VAL A 68 7.62 -22.64 -28.63
CA VAL A 68 8.73 -21.78 -28.17
C VAL A 68 8.23 -20.38 -27.82
N LEU A 69 7.36 -19.77 -28.63
CA LEU A 69 6.74 -18.48 -28.32
C LEU A 69 5.91 -18.52 -27.04
N ILE A 70 5.11 -19.56 -26.82
CA ILE A 70 4.32 -19.74 -25.61
C ILE A 70 5.24 -19.92 -24.39
N VAL A 71 6.32 -20.69 -24.51
CA VAL A 71 7.29 -20.88 -23.43
C VAL A 71 8.02 -19.58 -23.11
N ILE A 72 8.46 -18.82 -24.12
CA ILE A 72 9.07 -17.50 -23.92
C ILE A 72 8.09 -16.55 -23.24
N LEU A 73 6.82 -16.53 -23.66
CA LEU A 73 5.78 -15.70 -23.05
C LEU A 73 5.53 -16.11 -21.59
N LEU A 74 5.46 -17.41 -21.30
CA LEU A 74 5.29 -17.93 -19.94
C LEU A 74 6.50 -17.61 -19.06
N LEU A 75 7.72 -17.76 -19.58
CA LEU A 75 8.94 -17.39 -18.89
C LEU A 75 8.98 -15.89 -18.63
N PHE A 76 8.59 -15.05 -19.59
CA PHE A 76 8.52 -13.61 -19.42
C PHE A 76 7.48 -13.22 -18.37
N VAL A 77 6.26 -13.76 -18.42
CA VAL A 77 5.20 -13.48 -17.42
C VAL A 77 5.58 -13.99 -16.03
N ARG A 78 6.28 -15.12 -15.92
CA ARG A 78 6.72 -15.70 -14.63
C ARG A 78 8.07 -15.20 -14.13
N HIS A 79 8.81 -14.43 -14.94
CA HIS A 79 10.11 -13.92 -14.52
C HIS A 79 9.90 -12.88 -13.40
N PRO A 80 10.60 -12.99 -12.26
CA PRO A 80 10.40 -12.11 -11.10
C PRO A 80 10.65 -10.62 -11.41
N ASN A 81 11.42 -10.33 -12.48
CA ASN A 81 11.70 -8.96 -12.94
C ASN A 81 10.84 -8.49 -14.12
N SER A 82 9.77 -9.20 -14.51
CA SER A 82 8.93 -8.76 -15.62
C SER A 82 7.86 -7.74 -15.17
N PRO A 83 7.58 -6.69 -15.96
CA PRO A 83 6.57 -5.69 -15.62
C PRO A 83 5.15 -6.25 -15.53
N GLY A 84 4.87 -7.39 -16.17
CA GLY A 84 3.54 -7.99 -16.26
C GLY A 84 3.06 -8.66 -14.97
N GLY A 85 3.99 -9.12 -14.11
CA GLY A 85 3.65 -9.70 -12.81
C GLY A 85 3.13 -8.70 -11.78
N ARG A 86 3.23 -7.38 -12.05
CA ARG A 86 2.78 -6.32 -11.16
C ARG A 86 1.30 -5.92 -11.33
N LEU A 87 0.61 -6.45 -12.35
CA LEU A 87 -0.74 -5.98 -12.73
C LEU A 87 -1.90 -6.86 -12.24
N ILE A 88 -1.64 -7.99 -11.59
CA ILE A 88 -2.69 -8.84 -11.01
C ILE A 88 -2.21 -9.32 -9.64
N PRO A 89 -2.78 -8.82 -8.52
CA PRO A 89 -2.55 -9.41 -7.22
C PRO A 89 -3.21 -10.80 -7.26
N SER A 90 -2.43 -11.81 -7.61
CA SER A 90 -2.84 -13.21 -7.59
C SER A 90 -2.77 -13.68 -6.14
N GLY A 91 -3.84 -13.41 -5.39
CA GLY A 91 -3.98 -13.84 -4.01
C GLY A 91 -5.43 -13.72 -3.60
N ALA A 92 -5.92 -14.64 -2.76
CA ALA A 92 -7.13 -14.38 -1.99
C ALA A 92 -6.94 -13.03 -1.27
N PRO A 93 -8.01 -12.21 -1.09
CA PRO A 93 -7.89 -11.02 -0.25
C PRO A 93 -7.23 -11.45 1.07
N PRO A 94 -6.22 -10.69 1.55
CA PRO A 94 -5.54 -11.05 2.78
C PRO A 94 -6.61 -11.31 3.84
N SER A 95 -6.49 -12.43 4.57
CA SER A 95 -7.42 -12.70 5.65
C SER A 95 -7.40 -11.49 6.57
N ILE A 96 -8.56 -10.86 6.75
CA ILE A 96 -8.69 -9.75 7.70
C ILE A 96 -8.32 -10.35 9.05
N ARG A 97 -7.09 -10.08 9.50
CA ARG A 97 -6.63 -10.48 10.82
C ARG A 97 -7.64 -9.88 11.77
N LYS A 98 -8.30 -10.72 12.57
CA LYS A 98 -9.17 -10.22 13.64
C LYS A 98 -8.31 -9.30 14.49
N ILE A 99 -8.65 -8.01 14.51
CA ILE A 99 -8.06 -7.08 15.47
C ILE A 99 -8.31 -7.71 16.84
N SER A 100 -7.24 -7.87 17.61
CA SER A 100 -7.31 -8.57 18.89
C SER A 100 -8.38 -7.92 19.77
N GLU A 101 -9.43 -8.67 20.10
CA GLU A 101 -10.51 -8.21 20.99
C GLU A 101 -10.00 -7.81 22.38
N LYS A 102 -8.76 -8.17 22.73
CA LYS A 102 -8.13 -7.78 24.00
C LYS A 102 -7.86 -6.28 24.07
N HIS A 103 -7.50 -5.64 22.95
CA HIS A 103 -6.99 -4.26 22.97
C HIS A 103 -7.89 -3.26 22.23
N ASP A 104 -8.50 -3.63 21.10
CA ASP A 104 -9.39 -2.75 20.35
C ASP A 104 -10.68 -3.48 19.96
N LYS A 105 -11.63 -3.49 20.89
CA LYS A 105 -13.02 -3.92 20.62
C LYS A 105 -13.73 -2.87 19.77
N VAL A 106 -14.63 -3.34 18.91
CA VAL A 106 -15.53 -2.45 18.18
C VAL A 106 -16.39 -1.66 19.16
N PHE A 107 -16.68 -0.40 18.83
CA PHE A 107 -17.52 0.46 19.67
C PHE A 107 -18.96 -0.04 19.78
N VAL A 108 -19.47 -0.60 18.70
CA VAL A 108 -20.84 -1.10 18.57
C VAL A 108 -20.82 -2.41 17.78
N ASN A 109 -21.51 -3.42 18.29
CA ASN A 109 -21.80 -4.64 17.54
C ASN A 109 -23.16 -4.48 16.83
N GLY A 110 -23.16 -4.50 15.50
CA GLY A 110 -24.37 -4.34 14.69
C GLY A 110 -24.76 -2.87 14.43
N CYS A 111 -26.01 -2.63 14.08
CA CYS A 111 -26.53 -1.30 13.76
C CYS A 111 -27.37 -0.73 14.91
N LEU A 112 -27.20 0.56 15.20
CA LEU A 112 -28.09 1.33 16.09
C LEU A 112 -29.12 2.11 15.27
N ASP A 113 -30.13 2.67 15.94
CA ASP A 113 -31.05 3.63 15.32
C ASP A 113 -30.38 5.01 15.24
N PRO A 114 -30.05 5.53 14.03
CA PRO A 114 -29.38 6.81 13.90
C PRO A 114 -30.18 7.99 14.44
N LYS A 115 -31.53 7.91 14.45
CA LYS A 115 -32.39 8.98 14.98
C LYS A 115 -32.23 9.13 16.49
N VAL A 116 -32.11 8.01 17.19
CA VAL A 116 -31.83 8.00 18.62
C VAL A 116 -30.41 8.49 18.88
N GLN A 117 -29.43 8.04 18.09
CA GLN A 117 -28.04 8.47 18.26
C GLN A 117 -27.84 9.98 18.02
N ASN A 118 -28.53 10.55 17.03
CA ASN A 118 -28.46 11.99 16.72
C ASN A 118 -29.19 12.89 17.73
N SER A 119 -29.85 12.33 18.76
CA SER A 119 -30.44 13.13 19.84
C SER A 119 -29.40 13.62 20.87
N ALA A 120 -28.24 12.98 20.91
CA ALA A 120 -27.14 13.37 21.79
C ALA A 120 -26.41 14.62 21.25
N PRO A 121 -25.81 15.45 22.13
CA PRO A 121 -24.88 16.49 21.71
C PRO A 121 -23.73 15.88 20.90
N ARG A 122 -23.42 16.50 19.75
CA ARG A 122 -22.32 16.08 18.87
C ARG A 122 -20.96 16.50 19.41
N ALA A 123 -19.93 15.76 19.04
CA ALA A 123 -18.56 16.16 19.30
C ALA A 123 -18.19 17.41 18.48
N ASN A 124 -17.14 18.11 18.88
CA ASN A 124 -16.62 19.24 18.13
C ASN A 124 -15.69 18.74 16.99
N ALA A 125 -16.28 18.40 15.84
CA ALA A 125 -15.58 17.73 14.76
C ALA A 125 -15.95 18.26 13.37
N ALA A 126 -15.07 18.03 12.39
CA ALA A 126 -15.33 18.32 10.98
C ALA A 126 -14.73 17.25 10.04
N PHE A 127 -15.34 17.09 8.88
CA PHE A 127 -14.69 16.43 7.75
C PHE A 127 -13.68 17.37 7.12
N VAL A 128 -12.49 16.87 6.79
CA VAL A 128 -11.43 17.65 6.13
C VAL A 128 -11.11 17.01 4.80
N VAL A 129 -11.20 17.80 3.73
CA VAL A 129 -10.99 17.36 2.35
C VAL A 129 -9.99 18.30 1.68
N LEU A 130 -8.81 17.79 1.35
CA LEU A 130 -7.87 18.48 0.47
C LEU A 130 -8.16 18.07 -0.97
N ALA A 131 -8.64 18.99 -1.80
CA ALA A 131 -8.98 18.68 -3.19
C ALA A 131 -8.80 19.89 -4.10
N ARG A 132 -8.42 19.64 -5.36
CA ARG A 132 -8.34 20.67 -6.39
C ARG A 132 -9.64 20.72 -7.19
N ASN A 133 -9.87 21.84 -7.86
CA ASN A 133 -11.06 22.02 -8.70
C ASN A 133 -11.25 20.90 -9.76
N LYS A 134 -10.16 20.31 -10.27
CA LYS A 134 -10.18 19.23 -11.27
C LYS A 134 -10.64 17.88 -10.72
N GLU A 135 -10.67 17.72 -9.40
CA GLU A 135 -11.05 16.47 -8.70
C GLU A 135 -12.54 16.49 -8.27
N LEU A 136 -13.33 17.45 -8.80
CA LEU A 136 -14.73 17.64 -8.44
C LEU A 136 -15.56 16.35 -8.54
N ASP A 137 -15.41 15.58 -9.61
CA ASP A 137 -16.19 14.34 -9.80
C ASP A 137 -15.87 13.30 -8.72
N GLY A 138 -14.60 13.15 -8.38
CA GLY A 138 -14.14 12.26 -7.30
C GLY A 138 -14.59 12.72 -5.91
N VAL A 139 -14.64 14.04 -5.68
CA VAL A 139 -15.20 14.63 -4.47
C VAL A 139 -16.70 14.33 -4.38
N VAL A 140 -17.44 14.49 -5.47
CA VAL A 140 -18.88 14.19 -5.52
C VAL A 140 -19.16 12.72 -5.24
N GLU A 141 -18.36 11.80 -5.77
CA GLU A 141 -18.50 10.36 -5.47
C GLU A 141 -18.29 10.08 -3.97
N SER A 142 -17.28 10.71 -3.38
CA SER A 142 -16.96 10.57 -1.96
C SER A 142 -18.05 11.15 -1.07
N LEU A 143 -18.56 12.34 -1.40
CA LEU A 143 -19.68 12.96 -0.68
C LEU A 143 -20.94 12.09 -0.73
N LYS A 144 -21.30 11.57 -1.91
CA LYS A 144 -22.42 10.63 -2.04
C LYS A 144 -22.26 9.42 -1.12
N SER A 145 -21.05 8.88 -1.03
CA SER A 145 -20.76 7.73 -0.18
C SER A 145 -20.82 8.08 1.31
N VAL A 146 -20.17 9.17 1.74
CA VAL A 146 -20.17 9.63 3.15
C VAL A 146 -21.58 10.00 3.61
N GLU A 147 -22.31 10.79 2.82
CA GLU A 147 -23.68 11.20 3.12
C GLU A 147 -24.59 9.97 3.23
N ARG A 148 -24.49 9.04 2.28
CA ARG A 148 -25.26 7.79 2.33
C ARG A 148 -24.91 6.96 3.58
N HIS A 149 -23.65 6.75 3.88
CA HIS A 149 -23.28 5.77 4.90
C HIS A 149 -23.16 6.34 6.31
N PHE A 150 -23.21 7.67 6.48
CA PHE A 150 -23.04 8.29 7.79
C PHE A 150 -23.69 9.68 7.89
N ASN A 151 -23.23 10.64 7.09
CA ASN A 151 -23.39 12.05 7.45
C ASN A 151 -24.82 12.60 7.26
N ARG A 152 -25.67 11.92 6.49
CA ARG A 152 -27.10 12.27 6.38
C ARG A 152 -27.87 12.20 7.70
N TRP A 153 -27.32 11.51 8.70
CA TRP A 153 -27.94 11.39 10.02
C TRP A 153 -27.35 12.36 11.04
N PHE A 154 -26.05 12.69 10.96
CA PHE A 154 -25.33 13.43 11.99
C PHE A 154 -24.99 14.88 11.59
N HIS A 155 -24.94 15.18 10.30
CA HIS A 155 -24.75 16.53 9.76
C HIS A 155 -23.49 17.26 10.27
N TYR A 156 -22.35 16.55 10.33
CA TYR A 156 -21.05 17.16 10.62
C TYR A 156 -20.58 18.06 9.45
N PRO A 157 -19.95 19.20 9.76
CA PRO A 157 -19.49 20.16 8.76
C PRO A 157 -18.36 19.61 7.88
N TYR A 158 -18.24 20.12 6.66
CA TYR A 158 -17.11 19.87 5.76
C TYR A 158 -16.22 21.10 5.65
N VAL A 159 -14.91 20.90 5.76
CA VAL A 159 -13.88 21.91 5.50
C VAL A 159 -13.08 21.45 4.28
N PHE A 160 -13.26 22.17 3.17
CA PHE A 160 -12.51 21.95 1.94
C PHE A 160 -11.30 22.87 1.90
N LEU A 161 -10.12 22.30 1.68
CA LEU A 161 -8.86 23.03 1.57
C LEU A 161 -8.28 22.82 0.17
N ASN A 162 -7.61 23.84 -0.36
CA ASN A 162 -6.98 23.83 -1.68
C ASN A 162 -5.81 24.84 -1.70
N ASP A 163 -4.76 24.55 -2.45
CA ASP A 163 -3.64 25.46 -2.69
C ASP A 163 -3.98 26.59 -3.66
N GLY A 164 -5.08 26.43 -4.42
CA GLY A 164 -5.70 27.47 -5.23
C GLY A 164 -7.08 27.90 -4.72
N ASP A 165 -7.70 28.85 -5.43
CA ASP A 165 -9.07 29.25 -5.17
C ASP A 165 -10.06 28.21 -5.71
N PHE A 166 -11.05 27.82 -4.92
CA PHE A 166 -12.18 27.06 -5.42
C PHE A 166 -12.99 27.90 -6.42
N ASN A 167 -13.42 27.32 -7.53
CA ASN A 167 -14.29 28.01 -8.49
C ASN A 167 -15.77 27.94 -8.05
N SER A 168 -16.64 28.74 -8.68
CA SER A 168 -18.08 28.75 -8.36
C SER A 168 -18.73 27.39 -8.61
N THR A 169 -18.39 26.74 -9.74
CA THR A 169 -18.91 25.41 -10.10
C THR A 169 -18.63 24.38 -9.01
N PHE A 170 -17.42 24.35 -8.45
CA PHE A 170 -17.04 23.42 -7.39
C PHE A 170 -17.86 23.69 -6.13
N ARG A 171 -17.92 24.95 -5.69
CA ARG A 171 -18.67 25.35 -4.49
C ARG A 171 -20.16 25.02 -4.60
N GLU A 172 -20.79 25.45 -5.68
CA GLU A 172 -22.22 25.22 -5.94
C GLU A 172 -22.54 23.73 -6.03
N THR A 173 -21.68 22.94 -6.69
CA THR A 173 -21.88 21.50 -6.82
C THR A 173 -21.77 20.80 -5.46
N VAL A 174 -20.73 21.10 -4.68
CA VAL A 174 -20.54 20.52 -3.34
C VAL A 174 -21.73 20.85 -2.42
N LEU A 175 -22.16 22.12 -2.40
CA LEU A 175 -23.31 22.56 -1.59
C LEU A 175 -24.62 21.87 -1.98
N ASN A 176 -24.76 21.40 -3.22
CA ASN A 176 -25.93 20.65 -3.66
C ASN A 176 -25.92 19.18 -3.22
N TYR A 177 -24.74 18.63 -2.85
CA TYR A 177 -24.59 17.22 -2.48
C TYR A 177 -24.59 16.94 -0.97
N THR A 178 -24.57 17.97 -0.13
CA THR A 178 -24.64 17.82 1.33
C THR A 178 -25.65 18.79 1.94
N SER A 179 -26.26 18.37 3.05
CA SER A 179 -27.13 19.23 3.87
C SER A 179 -26.37 19.89 5.04
N SER A 180 -25.11 19.50 5.24
CA SER A 180 -24.24 20.00 6.30
C SER A 180 -23.62 21.34 5.91
N SER A 181 -23.17 22.13 6.89
CA SER A 181 -22.44 23.36 6.60
C SER A 181 -21.08 23.05 5.95
N VAL A 182 -20.72 23.85 4.95
CA VAL A 182 -19.47 23.68 4.20
C VAL A 182 -18.66 24.97 4.26
N GLU A 183 -17.37 24.84 4.56
CA GLU A 183 -16.40 25.93 4.56
C GLU A 183 -15.32 25.65 3.51
N PHE A 184 -14.90 26.68 2.78
CA PHE A 184 -13.88 26.59 1.75
C PHE A 184 -12.69 27.47 2.15
N GLY A 185 -11.52 26.85 2.37
CA GLY A 185 -10.28 27.51 2.75
C GLY A 185 -9.22 27.42 1.65
N LYS A 186 -8.43 28.48 1.53
CA LYS A 186 -7.24 28.52 0.68
C LYS A 186 -5.99 28.37 1.54
N ILE A 187 -5.10 27.48 1.15
CA ILE A 187 -3.83 27.27 1.86
C ILE A 187 -2.86 28.37 1.42
N GLY A 188 -2.32 29.11 2.39
CA GLY A 188 -1.35 30.15 2.13
C GLY A 188 0.03 29.59 1.75
N PRO A 189 0.87 30.40 1.09
CA PRO A 189 2.20 29.98 0.63
C PRO A 189 3.16 29.60 1.77
N GLU A 190 2.89 30.06 3.01
CA GLU A 190 3.63 29.68 4.21
C GLU A 190 3.46 28.20 4.57
N HIS A 191 2.29 27.63 4.26
CA HIS A 191 1.96 26.24 4.53
C HIS A 191 2.04 25.36 3.28
N TRP A 192 2.00 25.96 2.08
CA TRP A 192 2.09 25.29 0.79
C TRP A 192 3.17 25.92 -0.09
N GLY A 193 4.43 25.64 0.24
CA GLY A 193 5.60 26.18 -0.44
C GLY A 193 6.89 25.63 0.14
N TYR A 194 8.02 26.00 -0.47
CA TYR A 194 9.35 25.67 0.06
C TYR A 194 9.64 26.52 1.31
N PRO A 195 10.05 25.91 2.43
CA PRO A 195 10.42 26.66 3.61
C PRO A 195 11.73 27.43 3.37
N ASN A 196 11.92 28.50 4.15
CA ASN A 196 13.03 29.44 3.99
C ASN A 196 14.45 28.84 4.13
N TRP A 197 14.57 27.72 4.84
CA TRP A 197 15.84 27.03 5.06
C TRP A 197 16.21 26.12 3.88
N THR A 198 15.28 25.85 2.96
CA THR A 198 15.50 24.99 1.80
C THR A 198 15.87 25.82 0.57
N ASP A 199 16.96 25.46 -0.11
CA ASP A 199 17.24 25.95 -1.47
C ASP A 199 16.28 25.28 -2.47
N GLN A 200 15.46 26.08 -3.12
CA GLN A 200 14.44 25.60 -4.07
C GLN A 200 15.06 24.82 -5.24
N ASN A 201 16.26 25.16 -5.69
CA ASN A 201 16.92 24.46 -6.79
C ASN A 201 17.38 23.06 -6.35
N VAL A 202 17.89 22.95 -5.12
CA VAL A 202 18.29 21.67 -4.54
C VAL A 202 17.07 20.78 -4.34
N ALA A 203 15.98 21.32 -3.80
CA ALA A 203 14.74 20.57 -3.62
C ALA A 203 14.15 20.08 -4.95
N LYS A 204 14.07 20.96 -5.96
CA LYS A 204 13.59 20.60 -7.30
C LYS A 204 14.48 19.55 -7.97
N GLU A 205 15.79 19.64 -7.79
CA GLU A 205 16.71 18.62 -8.27
C GLU A 205 16.52 17.27 -7.55
N GLY A 206 16.26 17.29 -6.24
CA GLY A 206 15.88 16.11 -5.46
C GLY A 206 14.63 15.42 -6.02
N ILE A 207 13.55 16.18 -6.23
CA ILE A 207 12.30 15.71 -6.85
C ILE A 207 12.57 15.16 -8.26
N ARG A 208 13.35 15.88 -9.08
CA ARG A 208 13.70 15.45 -10.44
C ARG A 208 14.43 14.11 -10.43
N LYS A 209 15.40 13.93 -9.52
CA LYS A 209 16.15 12.68 -9.37
C LYS A 209 15.23 11.50 -8.99
N GLN A 210 14.25 11.73 -8.14
CA GLN A 210 13.26 10.70 -7.79
C GLN A 210 12.36 10.35 -8.99
N GLY A 211 11.99 11.34 -9.80
CA GLY A 211 11.33 11.15 -11.09
C GLY A 211 12.16 10.32 -12.07
N ASP A 212 13.46 10.62 -12.20
CA ASP A 212 14.41 9.88 -13.05
C ASP A 212 14.56 8.41 -12.59
N GLN A 213 14.42 8.15 -11.27
CA GLN A 213 14.42 6.81 -10.68
C GLN A 213 13.07 6.08 -10.80
N ALA A 214 12.06 6.70 -11.42
CA ALA A 214 10.70 6.17 -11.57
C ALA A 214 10.02 5.81 -10.24
N ILE A 215 10.34 6.54 -9.17
CA ILE A 215 9.63 6.43 -7.88
C ILE A 215 8.20 6.96 -8.07
N MET A 216 7.21 6.19 -7.59
CA MET A 216 5.80 6.57 -7.72
C MET A 216 5.56 7.94 -7.11
N TYR A 217 5.08 8.88 -7.94
CA TYR A 217 4.85 10.28 -7.59
C TYR A 217 6.09 11.09 -7.17
N GLY A 218 7.29 10.51 -7.14
CA GLY A 218 8.52 11.17 -6.70
C GLY A 218 8.97 12.33 -7.59
N GLY A 219 8.54 12.36 -8.86
CA GLY A 219 8.78 13.50 -9.76
C GLY A 219 7.73 14.62 -9.67
N MET A 220 6.73 14.51 -8.79
CA MET A 220 5.60 15.46 -8.74
C MET A 220 5.72 16.42 -7.55
N GLU A 221 6.23 17.62 -7.79
CA GLU A 221 6.40 18.67 -6.76
C GLU A 221 5.15 18.90 -5.89
N SER A 222 3.95 18.97 -6.49
CA SER A 222 2.71 19.16 -5.73
C SER A 222 2.42 18.02 -4.73
N TYR A 223 2.92 16.81 -5.01
CA TYR A 223 2.75 15.66 -4.12
C TYR A 223 3.62 15.79 -2.87
N HIS A 224 4.85 16.28 -3.01
CA HIS A 224 5.73 16.58 -1.87
C HIS A 224 5.13 17.67 -0.97
N HIS A 225 4.60 18.76 -1.57
CA HIS A 225 3.87 19.79 -0.82
C HIS A 225 2.66 19.21 -0.08
N MET A 226 1.90 18.32 -0.72
CA MET A 226 0.76 17.64 -0.10
C MET A 226 1.18 16.76 1.10
N CYS A 227 2.21 15.93 0.95
CA CYS A 227 2.74 15.10 2.03
C CYS A 227 3.19 15.96 3.22
N ARG A 228 3.92 17.05 2.95
CA ARG A 228 4.36 18.00 3.99
C ARG A 228 3.18 18.70 4.67
N PHE A 229 2.18 19.14 3.90
CA PHE A 229 0.99 19.81 4.42
C PHE A 229 0.18 18.93 5.38
N TYR A 230 -0.09 17.68 4.99
CA TYR A 230 -0.77 16.73 5.87
C TYR A 230 0.08 16.29 7.05
N SER A 231 1.41 16.37 6.96
CA SER A 231 2.30 16.02 8.08
C SER A 231 2.43 17.11 9.14
N GLY A 232 2.19 18.39 8.83
CA GLY A 232 2.53 19.46 9.79
C GLY A 232 1.74 20.77 9.71
N PHE A 233 0.79 20.92 8.80
CA PHE A 233 0.12 22.21 8.57
C PHE A 233 -1.40 22.16 8.51
N PHE A 234 -2.02 21.05 8.10
CA PHE A 234 -3.48 21.01 7.97
C PHE A 234 -4.19 21.43 9.27
N TYR A 235 -3.77 20.90 10.42
CA TYR A 235 -4.35 21.20 11.74
C TYR A 235 -4.03 22.61 12.26
N LYS A 236 -3.15 23.36 11.58
CA LYS A 236 -2.81 24.77 11.84
C LYS A 236 -3.66 25.74 11.01
N HIS A 237 -4.42 25.25 10.03
CA HIS A 237 -5.29 26.09 9.22
C HIS A 237 -6.36 26.78 10.09
N GLU A 238 -6.69 28.05 9.78
CA GLU A 238 -7.62 28.88 10.57
C GLU A 238 -8.98 28.23 10.77
N LEU A 239 -9.54 27.63 9.71
CA LEU A 239 -10.83 26.94 9.74
C LEU A 239 -10.84 25.72 10.68
N LEU A 240 -9.67 25.15 10.98
CA LEU A 240 -9.54 23.98 11.84
C LEU A 240 -9.23 24.32 13.31
N GLN A 241 -8.91 25.58 13.63
CA GLN A 241 -8.58 25.98 15.01
C GLN A 241 -9.74 25.81 15.99
N LYS A 242 -10.98 25.88 15.49
CA LYS A 242 -12.19 25.74 16.30
C LYS A 242 -12.61 24.30 16.59
N TYR A 243 -12.03 23.30 15.92
CA TYR A 243 -12.41 21.90 16.05
C TYR A 243 -11.41 21.12 16.92
N ASP A 244 -11.91 20.09 17.60
CA ASP A 244 -11.12 19.16 18.41
C ASP A 244 -10.80 17.87 17.64
N TRP A 245 -11.67 17.46 16.72
CA TRP A 245 -11.53 16.27 15.90
C TRP A 245 -11.62 16.58 14.41
N TYR A 246 -10.92 15.77 13.62
CA TYR A 246 -11.13 15.74 12.18
C TYR A 246 -11.34 14.32 11.67
N TRP A 247 -12.05 14.22 10.55
CA TRP A 247 -12.11 13.03 9.73
C TRP A 247 -11.63 13.35 8.33
N ARG A 248 -10.47 12.81 7.94
CA ARG A 248 -9.92 12.97 6.59
C ARG A 248 -10.72 12.17 5.57
N VAL A 249 -11.13 12.85 4.50
CA VAL A 249 -11.81 12.24 3.37
C VAL A 249 -11.09 12.69 2.10
N GLU A 250 -10.60 11.72 1.33
CA GLU A 250 -10.00 11.94 0.02
C GLU A 250 -11.06 11.84 -1.09
N PRO A 251 -10.83 12.41 -2.28
CA PRO A 251 -11.61 12.11 -3.48
C PRO A 251 -11.60 10.62 -3.84
N GLU A 252 -12.63 10.16 -4.54
CA GLU A 252 -12.79 8.78 -5.06
C GLU A 252 -12.83 7.66 -4.00
N ILE A 253 -13.25 7.95 -2.77
CA ILE A 253 -13.42 6.94 -1.71
C ILE A 253 -14.82 6.32 -1.67
N LYS A 254 -14.92 5.12 -1.09
CA LYS A 254 -16.19 4.40 -0.91
C LYS A 254 -16.30 3.77 0.48
N TYR A 255 -17.38 4.10 1.16
CA TYR A 255 -17.88 3.36 2.31
C TYR A 255 -18.81 2.26 1.85
N PHE A 256 -18.65 1.06 2.43
CA PHE A 256 -19.47 -0.11 2.10
C PHE A 256 -20.48 -0.47 3.19
N CYS A 257 -20.28 0.04 4.41
CA CYS A 257 -21.10 -0.26 5.57
C CYS A 257 -21.72 1.02 6.11
N ASP A 258 -22.98 0.93 6.56
CA ASP A 258 -23.66 2.02 7.24
C ASP A 258 -23.10 2.21 8.66
N ILE A 259 -22.67 3.43 8.97
CA ILE A 259 -22.15 3.84 10.27
C ILE A 259 -23.31 4.53 11.00
N THR A 260 -23.95 3.76 11.87
CA THR A 260 -25.23 4.13 12.51
C THR A 260 -25.07 4.73 13.91
N TYR A 261 -23.85 5.02 14.32
CA TYR A 261 -23.47 5.67 15.57
C TYR A 261 -22.45 6.76 15.28
N ASP A 262 -22.24 7.68 16.21
CA ASP A 262 -21.29 8.78 16.06
C ASP A 262 -19.86 8.35 16.45
N PRO A 263 -18.92 8.17 15.49
CA PRO A 263 -17.57 7.72 15.80
C PRO A 263 -16.83 8.72 16.67
N PHE A 264 -17.03 10.03 16.50
CA PHE A 264 -16.30 11.05 17.25
C PHE A 264 -16.65 10.96 18.74
N LEU A 265 -17.94 10.85 19.08
CA LEU A 265 -18.37 10.67 20.48
C LEU A 265 -17.82 9.37 21.09
N HIS A 266 -17.78 8.29 20.31
CA HIS A 266 -17.21 7.03 20.78
C HIS A 266 -15.70 7.12 20.98
N MET A 267 -14.99 7.84 20.11
CA MET A 267 -13.56 8.10 20.27
C MET A 267 -13.29 8.91 21.53
N GLU A 268 -14.07 9.96 21.82
CA GLU A 268 -13.98 10.75 23.06
C GLU A 268 -14.24 9.91 24.32
N ARG A 269 -15.38 9.21 24.36
CA ARG A 269 -15.80 8.40 25.52
C ARG A 269 -14.78 7.31 25.87
N ASN A 270 -14.15 6.73 24.85
CA ASN A 270 -13.17 5.67 25.01
C ASN A 270 -11.72 6.18 25.07
N LYS A 271 -11.53 7.52 25.16
CA LYS A 271 -10.20 8.16 25.24
C LYS A 271 -9.26 7.72 24.13
N LYS A 272 -9.79 7.54 22.93
CA LYS A 272 -9.00 7.25 21.73
C LYS A 272 -8.40 8.55 21.19
N VAL A 273 -7.33 8.43 20.42
CA VAL A 273 -6.61 9.60 19.86
C VAL A 273 -6.60 9.57 18.35
N TYR A 274 -6.46 8.39 17.75
CA TYR A 274 -6.32 8.20 16.31
C TYR A 274 -7.01 6.90 15.89
N GLY A 275 -7.71 6.92 14.76
CA GLY A 275 -8.45 5.81 14.19
C GLY A 275 -8.13 5.64 12.71
N PHE A 276 -7.88 4.40 12.30
CA PHE A 276 -7.53 4.01 10.94
C PHE A 276 -8.35 2.80 10.49
N THR A 277 -8.39 2.52 9.19
CA THR A 277 -9.06 1.33 8.62
C THR A 277 -8.08 0.35 7.99
N ILE A 278 -6.99 0.83 7.39
CA ILE A 278 -6.04 0.03 6.64
C ILE A 278 -4.62 0.34 7.14
N ALA A 279 -3.81 -0.70 7.30
CA ALA A 279 -2.36 -0.57 7.47
C ALA A 279 -1.66 -1.28 6.31
N VAL A 280 -0.71 -0.60 5.66
CA VAL A 280 0.02 -1.10 4.49
C VAL A 280 1.52 -0.91 4.67
N LYS A 281 2.29 -1.62 3.86
CA LYS A 281 3.74 -1.39 3.76
C LYS A 281 4.02 -0.27 2.78
N GLU A 282 4.91 0.62 3.16
CA GLU A 282 5.49 1.65 2.33
C GLU A 282 6.55 1.07 1.37
N LEU A 283 6.78 1.78 0.28
CA LEU A 283 7.89 1.55 -0.64
C LEU A 283 9.18 2.07 -0.01
N LYS A 284 10.12 1.16 0.22
CA LYS A 284 11.40 1.46 0.88
C LYS A 284 12.18 2.59 0.20
N GLU A 285 12.07 2.69 -1.12
CA GLU A 285 12.74 3.70 -1.93
C GLU A 285 12.24 5.12 -1.65
N THR A 286 11.05 5.24 -1.08
CA THR A 286 10.40 6.53 -0.82
C THR A 286 10.83 7.12 0.52
N VAL A 287 11.14 6.28 1.51
CA VAL A 287 11.44 6.71 2.89
C VAL A 287 12.75 6.12 3.46
N PRO A 288 13.89 6.20 2.74
CA PRO A 288 15.12 5.54 3.16
C PRO A 288 15.67 6.05 4.51
N ASN A 289 15.44 7.31 4.89
CA ASN A 289 15.97 7.86 6.14
C ASN A 289 14.92 8.14 7.22
N ILE A 290 13.62 7.91 6.98
CA ILE A 290 12.57 8.26 7.96
C ILE A 290 12.80 7.61 9.32
N PHE A 291 13.19 6.34 9.33
CA PHE A 291 13.40 5.58 10.57
C PHE A 291 14.65 6.02 11.32
N ARG A 292 15.70 6.45 10.60
CA ARG A 292 16.90 7.04 11.18
C ARG A 292 16.58 8.29 11.96
N TYR A 293 15.80 9.21 11.38
CA TYR A 293 15.38 10.42 12.09
C TYR A 293 14.42 10.10 13.24
N ALA A 294 13.44 9.21 13.04
CA ALA A 294 12.52 8.80 14.10
C ALA A 294 13.23 8.15 15.30
N SER A 295 14.17 7.24 15.05
CA SER A 295 14.97 6.60 16.10
C SER A 295 15.89 7.62 16.80
N ALA A 296 16.49 8.56 16.07
CA ALA A 296 17.26 9.65 16.64
C ALA A 296 16.41 10.57 17.54
N TYR A 297 15.19 10.90 17.14
CA TYR A 297 14.25 11.69 17.96
C TYR A 297 13.89 10.96 19.25
N LYS A 298 13.51 9.68 19.14
CA LYS A 298 13.22 8.80 20.28
C LYS A 298 14.38 8.77 21.29
N ARG A 299 15.62 8.61 20.81
CA ARG A 299 16.82 8.60 21.66
C ARG A 299 17.10 9.96 22.29
N THR A 300 17.09 11.04 21.50
CA THR A 300 17.44 12.39 21.98
C THR A 300 16.44 12.94 23.00
N HIS A 301 15.19 12.51 22.94
CA HIS A 301 14.13 12.90 23.87
C HIS A 301 13.87 11.85 24.96
N ASN A 302 14.70 10.80 25.06
CA ASN A 302 14.55 9.70 26.03
C ASN A 302 13.12 9.09 26.05
N LEU A 303 12.51 8.94 24.87
CA LEU A 303 11.15 8.42 24.76
C LEU A 303 11.15 6.89 24.92
N THR A 304 10.36 6.40 25.88
CA THR A 304 10.09 4.97 26.05
C THR A 304 8.84 4.59 25.29
N SER A 305 8.90 3.53 24.48
CA SER A 305 7.71 3.01 23.80
C SER A 305 6.65 2.58 24.81
N GLN A 306 5.39 2.89 24.50
CA GLN A 306 4.22 2.41 25.23
C GLN A 306 3.53 1.23 24.50
N GLY A 307 4.18 0.63 23.50
CA GLY A 307 3.74 -0.59 22.81
C GLY A 307 3.42 -0.42 21.32
N LEU A 308 3.24 0.82 20.83
CA LEU A 308 2.93 1.06 19.42
C LEU A 308 4.19 1.06 18.54
N TRP A 309 5.35 1.45 19.08
CA TRP A 309 6.62 1.43 18.33
C TRP A 309 6.96 0.03 17.83
N GLU A 310 6.73 -0.98 18.68
CA GLU A 310 7.00 -2.38 18.42
C GLU A 310 6.16 -2.92 17.25
N MET A 311 5.03 -2.28 16.92
CA MET A 311 4.24 -2.63 15.74
C MET A 311 4.93 -2.25 14.42
N PHE A 312 5.82 -1.26 14.45
CA PHE A 312 6.47 -0.69 13.27
C PHE A 312 7.92 -1.13 13.10
N VAL A 313 8.48 -1.86 14.06
CA VAL A 313 9.82 -2.45 13.91
C VAL A 313 9.74 -3.89 13.40
N GLU A 314 10.79 -4.36 12.72
CA GLU A 314 10.92 -5.77 12.40
C GLU A 314 11.07 -6.58 13.70
N PRO A 315 10.38 -7.74 13.81
CA PRO A 315 10.47 -8.55 15.02
C PRO A 315 11.88 -9.15 15.14
N LYS A 316 12.39 -9.21 16.37
CA LYS A 316 13.68 -9.84 16.67
C LYS A 316 13.68 -11.30 16.21
N GLU A 317 14.85 -11.78 15.81
CA GLU A 317 15.01 -13.17 15.38
C GLU A 317 14.54 -14.15 16.47
N GLY A 318 13.74 -15.14 16.08
CA GLY A 318 13.11 -16.08 17.01
C GLY A 318 11.82 -15.58 17.69
N PHE A 319 11.41 -14.33 17.52
CA PHE A 319 10.20 -13.75 18.11
C PHE A 319 9.14 -13.36 17.06
N ASN A 320 7.88 -13.41 17.47
CA ASN A 320 6.72 -12.85 16.77
C ASN A 320 6.62 -11.34 17.02
N GLN A 321 5.76 -10.66 16.26
CA GLN A 321 5.53 -9.21 16.40
C GLN A 321 4.99 -8.80 17.79
N ASP A 322 4.30 -9.72 18.47
CA ASP A 322 3.78 -9.51 19.83
C ASP A 322 4.81 -9.83 20.93
N GLY A 323 6.06 -10.11 20.54
CA GLY A 323 7.15 -10.46 21.46
C GLY A 323 7.09 -11.90 21.96
N THR A 324 6.12 -12.72 21.53
CA THR A 324 6.10 -14.14 21.86
C THR A 324 7.16 -14.90 21.05
N PRO A 325 7.81 -15.94 21.60
CA PRO A 325 8.68 -16.79 20.80
C PRO A 325 7.88 -17.43 19.64
N LYS A 326 8.46 -17.51 18.44
CA LYS A 326 7.88 -18.29 17.34
C LYS A 326 7.78 -19.76 17.78
N ASP A 327 6.71 -20.46 17.42
CA ASP A 327 6.52 -21.87 17.79
C ASP A 327 7.73 -22.71 17.34
N GLY A 328 8.47 -23.27 18.32
CA GLY A 328 9.75 -23.97 18.12
C GLY A 328 11.02 -23.15 18.45
N GLY A 329 10.88 -21.89 18.83
CA GLY A 329 11.94 -20.94 19.13
C GLY A 329 12.40 -20.98 20.59
N ALA A 330 13.22 -21.97 20.93
CA ALA A 330 14.35 -21.62 21.78
C ALA A 330 15.20 -20.63 20.97
N ALA A 331 15.66 -19.54 21.60
CA ALA A 331 16.73 -18.71 21.06
C ALA A 331 17.79 -19.63 20.41
N LEU A 332 18.09 -19.41 19.12
CA LEU A 332 19.11 -20.10 18.33
C LEU A 332 19.47 -21.51 18.83
N LYS A 333 18.92 -22.56 18.20
CA LYS A 333 19.38 -23.91 18.52
C LYS A 333 20.91 -23.95 18.30
N PRO A 334 21.69 -24.50 19.24
CA PRO A 334 23.15 -24.60 19.13
C PRO A 334 23.62 -25.31 17.84
N GLU A 335 22.73 -26.00 17.15
CA GLU A 335 22.98 -26.70 15.89
C GLU A 335 23.21 -25.78 14.68
N ASP A 336 22.84 -24.49 14.76
CA ASP A 336 22.98 -23.49 13.68
C ASP A 336 24.25 -22.61 13.82
N LEU A 337 25.10 -22.88 14.83
CA LEU A 337 26.43 -22.27 14.92
C LEU A 337 27.37 -22.95 13.89
N PRO A 338 28.26 -22.19 13.19
CA PRO A 338 29.23 -22.77 12.27
C PRO A 338 30.07 -23.83 13.00
N LYS A 339 29.91 -25.10 12.61
CA LYS A 339 30.59 -26.25 13.26
C LYS A 339 32.10 -26.29 13.01
N ASP A 340 32.61 -25.41 12.17
CA ASP A 340 34.02 -25.39 11.74
C ASP A 340 34.86 -24.30 12.43
N ASP A 341 34.32 -23.59 13.43
CA ASP A 341 35.11 -22.66 14.24
C ASP A 341 35.65 -23.35 15.52
N PRO A 342 36.97 -23.54 15.65
CA PRO A 342 37.57 -24.18 16.83
C PRO A 342 37.32 -23.43 18.15
N LYS A 343 36.76 -22.21 18.12
CA LYS A 343 36.43 -21.41 19.32
C LYS A 343 35.21 -21.94 20.11
N TYR A 344 34.39 -22.83 19.54
CA TYR A 344 33.16 -23.34 20.17
C TYR A 344 33.16 -24.86 20.47
N ALA A 345 34.28 -25.54 20.27
CA ALA A 345 34.38 -27.00 20.41
C ALA A 345 34.13 -27.55 21.83
N ASN A 346 34.15 -26.71 22.87
CA ASN A 346 34.12 -27.14 24.28
C ASN A 346 32.85 -26.72 25.07
N GLY A 347 31.76 -26.34 24.40
CA GLY A 347 30.46 -26.14 25.08
C GLY A 347 30.42 -25.00 26.11
N GLN A 348 31.34 -24.05 26.05
CA GLN A 348 31.25 -22.82 26.85
C GLN A 348 30.22 -21.87 26.22
N LYS A 349 29.34 -21.31 27.05
CA LYS A 349 28.43 -20.23 26.65
C LYS A 349 29.25 -19.09 26.03
N PRO A 350 28.80 -18.47 24.93
CA PRO A 350 29.50 -17.34 24.36
C PRO A 350 29.65 -16.26 25.44
N MET A 351 30.90 -15.88 25.72
CA MET A 351 31.17 -14.76 26.61
C MET A 351 30.56 -13.49 26.01
N PRO A 352 30.16 -12.49 26.84
CA PRO A 352 29.72 -11.20 26.34
C PRO A 352 30.72 -10.67 25.30
N GLU A 353 30.20 -10.17 24.17
CA GLU A 353 31.00 -9.66 23.03
C GLU A 353 32.12 -8.70 23.46
N ASP A 354 31.93 -7.99 24.58
CA ASP A 354 32.90 -7.07 25.16
C ASP A 354 34.22 -7.73 25.60
N ILE A 355 34.24 -9.03 25.92
CA ILE A 355 35.45 -9.76 26.33
C ILE A 355 36.24 -10.27 25.11
N LEU A 356 35.57 -10.52 23.98
CA LEU A 356 36.21 -10.91 22.71
C LEU A 356 36.98 -9.76 22.06
N ARG A 357 36.71 -8.52 22.46
CA ARG A 357 37.39 -7.29 21.98
C ARG A 357 38.83 -7.14 22.47
N THR A 358 39.25 -7.92 23.46
CA THR A 358 40.58 -7.84 24.09
C THR A 358 41.63 -8.80 23.51
N GLU A 359 41.27 -9.72 22.61
CA GLU A 359 42.25 -10.63 21.98
C GLU A 359 42.84 -10.01 20.69
N PRO A 360 44.17 -9.78 20.62
CA PRO A 360 44.79 -9.26 19.41
C PRO A 360 44.68 -10.30 18.29
N GLY A 361 43.92 -9.98 17.24
CA GLY A 361 43.80 -10.79 16.01
C GLY A 361 42.46 -11.52 15.81
N ALA A 362 41.48 -11.37 16.73
CA ALA A 362 40.19 -12.09 16.64
C ALA A 362 38.96 -11.20 16.38
N GLY A 363 39.13 -9.92 16.09
CA GLY A 363 38.01 -9.00 15.86
C GLY A 363 37.74 -8.77 14.39
N THR A 364 36.93 -9.61 13.74
CA THR A 364 36.16 -9.12 12.59
C THR A 364 35.28 -7.98 13.09
N LEU A 365 35.38 -6.80 12.48
CA LEU A 365 34.49 -5.68 12.80
C LEU A 365 33.04 -6.17 12.67
N PRO A 366 32.13 -5.77 13.59
CA PRO A 366 30.73 -6.15 13.47
C PRO A 366 30.19 -5.66 12.13
N ASP A 367 29.41 -6.51 11.45
CA ASP A 367 28.73 -6.12 10.23
C ASP A 367 27.73 -5.00 10.58
N ILE A 368 27.95 -3.81 10.03
CA ILE A 368 27.12 -2.65 10.31
C ILE A 368 25.98 -2.67 9.30
N ASP A 369 24.78 -3.07 9.73
CA ASP A 369 23.58 -2.90 8.93
C ASP A 369 23.30 -1.40 8.75
N PRO A 370 23.40 -0.85 7.53
CA PRO A 370 23.22 0.58 7.29
C PRO A 370 21.78 1.06 7.53
N GLU A 371 20.81 0.16 7.64
CA GLU A 371 19.39 0.46 7.82
C GLU A 371 18.92 0.30 9.27
N ALA A 372 19.71 -0.40 10.09
CA ALA A 372 19.40 -0.61 11.50
C ALA A 372 19.79 0.62 12.32
N MET A 373 18.91 1.02 13.24
CA MET A 373 19.10 2.15 14.15
C MET A 373 18.81 1.65 15.55
N GLU A 374 19.79 1.72 16.45
CA GLU A 374 19.69 1.17 17.82
C GLU A 374 19.32 -0.34 17.83
N GLY A 375 19.74 -1.09 16.80
CA GLY A 375 19.43 -2.52 16.65
C GLY A 375 18.00 -2.82 16.20
N GLU A 376 17.25 -1.80 15.77
CA GLU A 376 15.88 -1.93 15.26
C GLU A 376 15.83 -1.55 13.77
N ARG A 377 14.87 -2.12 13.02
CA ARG A 377 14.63 -1.80 11.60
C ARG A 377 13.16 -1.48 11.39
N TYR A 378 12.85 -0.51 10.54
CA TYR A 378 11.46 -0.22 10.17
C TYR A 378 10.89 -1.33 9.30
N ASN A 379 9.74 -1.88 9.67
CA ASN A 379 9.08 -2.95 8.90
C ASN A 379 8.25 -2.41 7.70
N MET A 380 8.35 -1.10 7.44
CA MET A 380 7.64 -0.32 6.42
C MET A 380 6.14 -0.16 6.66
N CYS A 381 5.56 -0.71 7.73
CA CYS A 381 4.13 -0.58 7.99
C CYS A 381 3.76 0.84 8.43
N HIS A 382 2.66 1.37 7.92
CA HIS A 382 2.05 2.61 8.39
C HIS A 382 0.52 2.52 8.31
N PHE A 383 -0.18 3.39 9.03
CA PHE A 383 -1.61 3.58 8.86
C PHE A 383 -1.85 4.36 7.57
N TRP A 384 -2.70 3.82 6.70
CA TRP A 384 -2.97 4.45 5.41
C TRP A 384 -3.83 5.70 5.62
N SER A 385 -3.18 6.86 5.57
CA SER A 385 -3.72 8.14 6.05
C SER A 385 -4.80 8.75 5.16
N ASN A 386 -5.23 8.09 4.07
CA ASN A 386 -6.39 8.55 3.30
C ASN A 386 -7.69 8.47 4.10
N PHE A 387 -7.75 7.59 5.10
CA PHE A 387 -8.79 7.54 6.11
C PHE A 387 -8.15 7.76 7.48
N GLU A 388 -8.56 8.82 8.17
CA GLU A 388 -8.14 9.12 9.52
C GLU A 388 -9.29 9.75 10.29
N ILE A 389 -9.54 9.27 11.51
CA ILE A 389 -10.35 9.99 12.50
C ILE A 389 -9.43 10.25 13.68
N ALA A 390 -9.07 11.51 13.93
CA ALA A 390 -8.08 11.79 14.95
C ALA A 390 -8.31 13.12 15.66
N ARG A 391 -7.75 13.21 16.86
CA ARG A 391 -7.75 14.42 17.65
C ARG A 391 -6.72 15.41 17.12
N LEU A 392 -7.16 16.64 16.89
CA LEU A 392 -6.30 17.73 16.40
C LEU A 392 -5.29 18.19 17.47
N ASP A 393 -5.62 18.08 18.76
CA ASP A 393 -4.69 18.46 19.83
C ASP A 393 -3.46 17.56 19.93
N TRP A 394 -3.54 16.31 19.47
CA TRP A 394 -2.37 15.43 19.37
C TRP A 394 -1.36 15.97 18.36
N PHE A 395 -1.82 16.43 17.20
CA PHE A 395 -0.95 17.08 16.20
C PHE A 395 -0.44 18.44 16.68
N ARG A 396 -1.21 19.15 17.51
CA ARG A 396 -0.81 20.42 18.14
C ARG A 396 0.07 20.22 19.38
N SER A 397 0.33 18.97 19.78
CA SER A 397 1.19 18.69 20.94
C SER A 397 2.62 19.13 20.66
N LYS A 398 3.32 19.53 21.71
CA LYS A 398 4.71 19.95 21.61
C LYS A 398 5.56 18.82 21.02
N GLU A 399 5.31 17.59 21.44
CA GLU A 399 6.05 16.41 21.03
C GLU A 399 5.90 16.11 19.53
N TYR A 400 4.70 16.30 18.96
CA TYR A 400 4.46 16.11 17.53
C TYR A 400 5.03 17.28 16.71
N GLU A 401 4.87 18.52 17.18
CA GLU A 401 5.44 19.71 16.54
C GLU A 401 6.97 19.62 16.45
N GLU A 402 7.65 19.34 17.55
CA GLU A 402 9.11 19.20 17.58
C GLU A 402 9.58 18.03 16.69
N PHE A 403 8.82 16.93 16.66
CA PHE A 403 9.10 15.82 15.75
C PHE A 403 8.94 16.22 14.28
N PHE A 404 7.83 16.87 13.93
CA PHE A 404 7.57 17.37 12.59
C PHE A 404 8.64 18.38 12.16
N GLU A 405 9.03 19.32 13.01
CA GLU A 405 10.07 20.30 12.69
C GLU A 405 11.43 19.64 12.39
N MET A 406 11.80 18.62 13.17
CA MET A 406 13.02 17.85 12.90
C MET A 406 12.92 17.11 11.56
N MET A 407 11.77 16.49 11.27
CA MET A 407 11.51 15.81 10.01
C MET A 407 11.50 16.77 8.82
N ASP A 408 10.91 17.96 8.97
CA ASP A 408 10.90 19.00 7.94
C ASP A 408 12.34 19.44 7.64
N ARG A 409 13.10 19.84 8.67
CA ARG A 409 14.50 20.27 8.55
C ARG A 409 15.45 19.20 8.04
N SER A 410 15.09 17.92 8.11
CA SER A 410 15.88 16.84 7.55
C SER A 410 16.00 16.91 6.02
N GLY A 411 15.08 17.61 5.35
CA GLY A 411 14.99 17.65 3.90
C GLY A 411 14.30 16.45 3.27
N GLY A 412 13.84 15.48 4.07
CA GLY A 412 13.20 14.24 3.58
C GLY A 412 11.99 14.51 2.69
N PHE A 413 11.14 15.50 3.00
CA PHE A 413 10.00 15.84 2.14
C PHE A 413 10.38 16.27 0.71
N TRP A 414 11.64 16.63 0.44
CA TRP A 414 12.10 17.13 -0.86
C TRP A 414 13.11 16.21 -1.54
N MET A 415 14.01 15.61 -0.75
CA MET A 415 15.06 14.71 -1.23
C MET A 415 14.60 13.24 -1.26
N GLU A 416 13.53 12.93 -0.54
CA GLU A 416 12.80 11.66 -0.45
C GLU A 416 11.30 11.95 -0.69
N ARG A 417 10.39 10.98 -0.49
CA ARG A 417 8.95 11.12 -0.81
C ARG A 417 8.05 10.38 0.16
#